data_AF-D8FJC3-F1
#
_entry.id   AF-D8FJC3-F1
#
_cell.length_a   1.000
_cell.length_b   1.000
_cell.length_c   1.000
_cell.angle_alpha   90.00
_cell.angle_beta   90.00
_cell.angle_gamma   90.00
#
_symmetry.space_group_name_H-M   'P 1'
#
loop_
_entity.id
_entity.type
_entity.pdbx_description
1 polymer ?
#
loop_
_entity_poly.entity_id
_entity_poly.type
_entity_poly.pdbx_seq_one_letter_code
_entity_poly.pdbx_strand_id
1 'polypeptide(L)'
;MGMDKYPGTDRKIIPHFTIKEAKEMSDIIEFGSHSFWMHQSLRENNICFRQTAKILKGESEDSYLQDFKEDSRKFKKIYREFSTKDPIVFAYPEGDYDKLSELALEEEGYKISLTSDEGENTIVKNLPESLKKLRRVNIDENRNLEELK
;
A
#
# COMPACT_ATOMS: atom_id res chain seq x y z
N MET A 1 0.17 -7.88 10.33
CA MET A 1 -1.09 -7.51 10.98
C MET A 1 -2.18 -7.59 9.93
N GLY A 2 -3.39 -8.02 10.28
CA GLY A 2 -4.47 -8.21 9.31
C GLY A 2 -5.18 -9.55 9.52
N MET A 3 -5.66 -10.14 8.44
CA MET A 3 -6.37 -11.42 8.47
C MET A 3 -5.38 -12.59 8.42
N ASP A 4 -5.67 -13.68 9.12
CA ASP A 4 -4.83 -14.90 9.11
C ASP A 4 -5.25 -15.91 8.02
N LYS A 5 -6.49 -15.79 7.52
CA LYS A 5 -7.07 -16.65 6.48
C LYS A 5 -7.84 -15.82 5.47
N TYR A 6 -7.85 -16.27 4.22
CA TYR A 6 -8.69 -15.67 3.19
C TYR A 6 -10.17 -15.95 3.46
N PRO A 7 -11.05 -14.92 3.45
CA PRO A 7 -12.49 -15.09 3.64
C PRO A 7 -13.07 -16.15 2.70
N GLY A 8 -13.89 -17.05 3.25
CA GLY A 8 -14.53 -18.11 2.46
C GLY A 8 -13.61 -19.26 2.05
N THR A 9 -12.39 -19.35 2.59
CA THR A 9 -11.44 -20.44 2.30
C THR A 9 -10.73 -20.93 3.56
N ASP A 10 -10.08 -22.09 3.48
CA ASP A 10 -9.13 -22.58 4.50
C ASP A 10 -7.68 -22.13 4.27
N ARG A 11 -7.43 -21.33 3.21
CA ARG A 11 -6.09 -20.85 2.88
C ARG A 11 -5.63 -19.83 3.91
N LYS A 12 -4.43 -20.06 4.45
CA LYS A 12 -3.75 -19.10 5.30
C LYS A 12 -3.18 -17.96 4.47
N ILE A 13 -3.25 -16.75 5.00
CA ILE A 13 -2.54 -15.60 4.46
C ILE A 13 -1.07 -15.71 4.88
N ILE A 14 -0.16 -15.22 4.03
CA ILE A 14 1.26 -15.17 4.33
C ILE A 14 1.44 -14.39 5.65
N PRO A 15 2.16 -14.92 6.65
CA PRO A 15 2.34 -14.23 7.92
C PRO A 15 2.98 -12.86 7.73
N HIS A 16 2.49 -11.92 8.53
CA HIS A 16 3.02 -10.56 8.61
C HIS A 16 3.64 -10.38 10.00
N PHE A 17 4.45 -9.33 10.17
CA PHE A 17 4.86 -8.90 11.50
C PHE A 17 3.63 -8.56 12.38
N THR A 18 3.82 -8.73 13.68
CA THR A 18 2.86 -8.46 14.75
C THR A 18 2.88 -6.99 15.15
N ILE A 19 1.84 -6.54 15.87
CA ILE A 19 1.81 -5.18 16.45
C ILE A 19 2.98 -4.96 17.42
N LYS A 20 3.37 -6.01 18.15
CA LYS A 20 4.49 -5.95 19.08
C LYS A 20 5.80 -5.68 18.34
N GLU A 21 6.09 -6.43 17.28
CA GLU A 21 7.28 -6.23 16.44
C GLU A 21 7.26 -4.85 15.77
N ALA A 22 6.09 -4.38 15.31
CA ALA A 22 5.95 -3.03 14.75
C ALA A 22 6.33 -1.95 15.76
N LYS A 23 5.86 -2.08 17.00
CA LYS A 23 6.13 -1.14 18.09
C LYS A 23 7.59 -1.15 18.54
N GLU A 24 8.24 -2.32 18.53
CA GLU A 24 9.68 -2.43 18.85
C GLU A 24 10.56 -1.69 17.83
N MET A 25 10.07 -1.53 16.59
CA MET A 25 10.81 -0.92 15.48
C MET A 25 10.37 0.51 15.13
N SER A 26 9.32 1.05 15.77
CA SER A 26 8.69 2.32 15.36
C SER A 26 9.58 3.55 15.50
N ASP A 27 10.63 3.48 16.33
CA ASP A 27 11.60 4.56 16.50
C ASP A 27 12.75 4.51 15.46
N ILE A 28 12.81 3.45 14.65
CA ILE A 28 13.88 3.20 13.67
C ILE A 28 13.33 3.18 12.24
N ILE A 29 12.10 2.69 12.05
CA ILE A 29 11.49 2.48 10.73
C ILE A 29 10.18 3.28 10.63
N GLU A 30 9.99 3.96 9.50
CA GLU A 30 8.70 4.54 9.14
C GLU A 30 7.80 3.44 8.56
N PHE A 31 6.64 3.22 9.17
CA PHE A 31 5.66 2.27 8.67
C PHE A 31 4.70 2.97 7.68
N GLY A 32 4.63 2.47 6.45
CA GLY A 32 3.67 2.90 5.44
C GLY A 32 2.45 1.99 5.36
N SER A 33 1.39 2.48 4.72
CA SER A 33 0.26 1.66 4.28
C SER A 33 0.59 0.95 2.97
N HIS A 34 0.14 -0.30 2.85
CA HIS A 34 0.13 -1.04 1.60
C HIS A 34 -1.28 -1.56 1.30
N SER A 35 -2.28 -0.74 1.66
CA SER A 35 -3.70 -1.12 1.86
C SER A 35 -3.92 -2.09 3.02
N PHE A 36 -5.19 -2.26 3.41
CA PHE A 36 -5.63 -3.28 4.35
C PHE A 36 -6.09 -4.56 3.63
N TRP A 37 -6.85 -4.43 2.54
CA TRP A 37 -7.47 -5.52 1.81
C TRP A 37 -7.53 -5.29 0.28
N MET A 38 -6.74 -4.36 -0.25
CA MET A 38 -6.68 -4.11 -1.70
C MET A 38 -5.48 -4.77 -2.39
N HIS A 39 -4.86 -5.78 -1.74
CA HIS A 39 -3.75 -6.54 -2.30
C HIS A 39 -3.77 -7.99 -1.81
N GLN A 40 -4.18 -8.92 -2.67
CA GLN A 40 -4.23 -10.34 -2.32
C GLN A 40 -3.38 -11.17 -3.26
N SER A 41 -2.58 -12.10 -2.74
CA SER A 41 -1.75 -13.00 -3.57
C SER A 41 -2.49 -14.25 -4.06
N LEU A 42 -3.61 -14.63 -3.42
CA LEU A 42 -4.32 -15.84 -3.78
C LEU A 42 -5.03 -15.70 -5.14
N ARG A 43 -4.67 -16.59 -6.07
CA ARG A 43 -5.32 -16.74 -7.38
C ARG A 43 -5.79 -18.19 -7.52
N GLU A 44 -7.08 -18.43 -7.36
CA GLU A 44 -7.70 -19.74 -7.57
C GLU A 44 -8.79 -19.63 -8.64
N ASN A 45 -9.00 -20.70 -9.42
CA ASN A 45 -9.84 -20.68 -10.63
C ASN A 45 -11.27 -20.14 -10.42
N ASN A 46 -11.79 -20.18 -9.19
CA ASN A 46 -13.15 -19.75 -8.84
C ASN A 46 -13.20 -18.57 -7.85
N ILE A 47 -12.04 -18.07 -7.39
CA ILE A 47 -11.95 -16.96 -6.42
C ILE A 47 -10.88 -15.99 -6.90
N CYS A 48 -11.31 -14.80 -7.33
CA CYS A 48 -10.42 -13.71 -7.67
C CYS A 48 -10.61 -12.59 -6.64
N PHE A 49 -9.61 -12.38 -5.80
CA PHE A 49 -9.57 -11.23 -4.92
C PHE A 49 -8.88 -10.04 -5.59
N ARG A 50 -9.18 -8.83 -5.13
CA ARG A 50 -8.54 -7.60 -5.59
C ARG A 50 -7.01 -7.69 -5.45
N GLN A 51 -6.30 -7.39 -6.52
CA GLN A 51 -4.83 -7.49 -6.58
C GLN A 51 -4.14 -6.12 -6.40
N THR A 52 -4.85 -5.04 -6.73
CA THR A 52 -4.31 -3.67 -6.72
C THR A 52 -5.27 -2.69 -6.04
N ALA A 53 -4.73 -1.60 -5.51
CA ALA A 53 -5.50 -0.47 -4.99
C ALA A 53 -6.05 0.45 -6.09
N LYS A 54 -5.63 0.32 -7.35
CA LYS A 54 -6.21 1.05 -8.50
C LYS A 54 -7.64 0.57 -8.78
N ILE A 55 -8.51 1.45 -9.27
CA ILE A 55 -9.87 1.08 -9.72
C ILE A 55 -9.81 -0.02 -10.80
N LEU A 56 -10.72 -1.00 -10.72
CA LEU A 56 -10.79 -2.09 -11.69
C LEU A 56 -11.74 -1.76 -12.83
N LYS A 57 -11.52 -2.40 -13.99
CA LYS A 57 -12.39 -2.24 -15.16
C LYS A 57 -13.82 -2.65 -14.82
N GLY A 58 -14.76 -1.69 -14.94
CA GLY A 58 -16.18 -1.91 -14.69
C GLY A 58 -16.62 -1.62 -13.25
N GLU A 59 -15.72 -1.23 -12.35
CA GLU A 59 -16.10 -0.67 -11.04
C GLU A 59 -16.70 0.73 -11.22
N SER A 60 -17.68 1.06 -10.37
CA SER A 60 -18.15 2.43 -10.24
C SER A 60 -17.12 3.25 -9.46
N GLU A 61 -16.86 4.48 -9.92
CA GLU A 61 -15.95 5.41 -9.23
C GLU A 61 -16.39 5.67 -7.79
N ASP A 62 -17.70 5.88 -7.56
CA ASP A 62 -18.25 6.11 -6.22
C ASP A 62 -18.05 4.90 -5.29
N SER A 63 -18.27 3.69 -5.80
CA SER A 63 -18.06 2.46 -5.03
C SER A 63 -16.59 2.30 -4.69
N TYR A 64 -15.73 2.52 -5.67
CA TYR A 64 -14.28 2.45 -5.50
C TYR A 64 -13.78 3.43 -4.43
N LEU A 65 -14.20 4.70 -4.49
CA LEU A 65 -13.79 5.71 -3.52
C LEU A 65 -14.25 5.36 -2.10
N GLN A 66 -15.48 4.86 -1.96
CA GLN A 66 -15.99 4.40 -0.67
C GLN A 66 -15.22 3.19 -0.15
N ASP A 67 -14.92 2.21 -1.00
CA ASP A 67 -14.15 1.02 -0.63
C ASP A 67 -12.71 1.40 -0.22
N PHE A 68 -12.08 2.32 -0.94
CA PHE A 68 -10.74 2.82 -0.63
C PHE A 68 -10.70 3.53 0.73
N LYS A 69 -11.68 4.40 0.98
CA LYS A 69 -11.85 5.08 2.27
C LYS A 69 -12.04 4.10 3.43
N GLU A 70 -12.88 3.08 3.23
CA GLU A 70 -13.10 2.06 4.26
C GLU A 70 -11.86 1.20 4.52
N ASP A 71 -11.13 0.85 3.47
CA ASP A 71 -9.87 0.13 3.53
C ASP A 71 -8.80 0.92 4.32
N SER A 72 -8.60 2.18 3.93
CA SER A 72 -7.72 3.13 4.61
C SER A 72 -8.09 3.29 6.10
N ARG A 73 -9.38 3.43 6.42
CA ARG A 73 -9.86 3.52 7.81
C ARG A 73 -9.53 2.27 8.62
N LYS A 74 -9.69 1.07 8.03
CA LYS A 74 -9.33 -0.21 8.69
C LYS A 74 -7.83 -0.28 8.94
N PHE A 75 -7.00 0.09 7.96
CA PHE A 75 -5.55 0.14 8.13
C PHE A 75 -5.14 1.11 9.24
N LYS A 76 -5.63 2.36 9.21
CA LYS A 76 -5.33 3.39 10.23
C LYS A 76 -5.72 2.97 11.64
N LYS A 77 -6.82 2.21 11.79
CA LYS A 77 -7.22 1.67 13.09
C LYS A 77 -6.15 0.76 13.68
N ILE A 78 -5.58 -0.13 12.87
CA ILE A 78 -4.51 -1.04 13.30
C ILE A 78 -3.20 -0.27 13.51
N TYR A 79 -2.89 0.68 12.61
CA TYR A 79 -1.70 1.52 12.70
C TYR A 79 -1.61 2.24 14.05
N ARG A 80 -2.75 2.73 14.55
CA ARG A 80 -2.86 3.43 15.83
C ARG A 80 -2.62 2.55 17.06
N GLU A 81 -2.52 1.22 16.90
CA GLU A 81 -2.19 0.32 18.01
C GLU A 81 -0.70 0.37 18.38
N PHE A 82 0.17 0.81 17.46
CA PHE A 82 1.61 0.96 17.70
C PHE A 82 2.14 2.38 17.43
N SER A 83 1.37 3.26 16.80
CA SER A 83 1.75 4.65 16.54
C SER A 83 0.71 5.64 17.06
N THR A 84 1.15 6.81 17.55
CA THR A 84 0.26 7.92 17.95
C THR A 84 -0.14 8.82 16.76
N LYS A 85 0.52 8.65 15.61
CA LYS A 85 0.27 9.38 14.37
C LYS A 85 -0.42 8.47 13.36
N ASP A 86 -1.11 9.08 12.39
CA ASP A 86 -1.58 8.37 11.20
C ASP A 86 -0.42 8.11 10.22
N PRO A 87 -0.51 7.04 9.39
CA PRO A 87 0.49 6.76 8.37
C PRO A 87 0.49 7.90 7.34
N ILE A 88 1.68 8.35 6.95
CA ILE A 88 1.84 9.41 5.94
C ILE A 88 2.29 8.88 4.57
N VAL A 89 2.76 7.63 4.51
CA VAL A 89 3.25 6.95 3.31
C VAL A 89 2.26 5.88 2.88
N PHE A 90 2.02 5.78 1.56
CA PHE A 90 1.31 4.68 0.95
C PHE A 90 2.13 4.11 -0.22
N ALA A 91 2.41 2.82 -0.19
CA ALA A 91 2.98 2.10 -1.32
C ALA A 91 1.85 1.44 -2.10
N TYR A 92 1.76 1.68 -3.40
CA TYR A 92 0.74 1.04 -4.22
C TYR A 92 1.01 -0.46 -4.38
N PRO A 93 0.04 -1.33 -4.05
CA PRO A 93 0.07 -2.74 -4.46
C PRO A 93 0.35 -2.89 -5.95
N GLU A 94 1.27 -3.79 -6.30
CA GLU A 94 1.79 -3.98 -7.67
C GLU A 94 2.42 -2.72 -8.31
N GLY A 95 2.59 -1.64 -7.55
CA GLY A 95 2.95 -0.32 -8.08
C GLY A 95 1.88 0.29 -8.99
N ASP A 96 0.67 -0.26 -9.00
CA ASP A 96 -0.42 0.13 -9.89
C ASP A 96 -1.21 1.31 -9.31
N TYR A 97 -1.34 2.38 -10.10
CA TYR A 97 -2.05 3.60 -9.71
C TYR A 97 -2.67 4.29 -10.93
N ASP A 98 -3.58 5.22 -10.67
CA ASP A 98 -4.09 6.18 -11.64
C ASP A 98 -4.45 7.51 -10.97
N LYS A 99 -5.14 8.40 -11.70
CA LYS A 99 -5.56 9.70 -11.17
C LYS A 99 -6.57 9.57 -10.04
N LEU A 100 -7.48 8.60 -10.11
CA LEU A 100 -8.53 8.43 -9.12
C LEU A 100 -7.98 7.81 -7.84
N SER A 101 -7.03 6.89 -7.94
CA SER A 101 -6.35 6.32 -6.78
C SER A 101 -5.46 7.34 -6.06
N GLU A 102 -4.81 8.25 -6.79
CA GLU A 102 -4.05 9.35 -6.17
C GLU A 102 -4.97 10.36 -5.47
N LEU A 103 -6.12 10.69 -6.08
CA LEU A 103 -7.13 11.54 -5.44
C LEU A 103 -7.67 10.90 -4.15
N ALA A 104 -8.09 9.62 -4.22
CA ALA A 104 -8.59 8.89 -3.06
C ALA A 104 -7.56 8.86 -1.92
N LEU A 105 -6.28 8.68 -2.27
CA LEU A 105 -5.18 8.66 -1.34
C LEU A 105 -4.95 10.03 -0.66
N GLU A 106 -5.06 11.12 -1.43
CA GLU A 106 -4.97 12.49 -0.93
C GLU A 106 -6.12 12.85 0.01
N GLU A 107 -7.35 12.48 -0.33
CA GLU A 107 -8.53 12.68 0.54
C GLU A 107 -8.39 11.93 1.86
N GLU A 108 -7.72 10.78 1.84
CA GLU A 108 -7.39 10.01 3.03
C GLU A 108 -6.17 10.57 3.80
N GLY A 109 -5.55 11.66 3.36
CA GLY A 109 -4.53 12.39 4.12
C GLY A 109 -3.13 11.78 4.06
N TYR A 110 -2.88 10.83 3.16
CA TYR A 110 -1.53 10.36 2.88
C TYR A 110 -0.75 11.42 2.07
N LYS A 111 0.49 11.65 2.47
CA LYS A 111 1.32 12.71 1.90
C LYS A 111 2.26 12.18 0.83
N ILE A 112 2.76 10.97 1.03
CA ILE A 112 3.76 10.32 0.18
C ILE A 112 3.12 9.11 -0.49
N SER A 113 3.24 9.01 -1.82
CA SER A 113 2.86 7.80 -2.57
C SER A 113 4.06 7.20 -3.29
N LEU A 114 4.20 5.88 -3.20
CA LEU A 114 5.29 5.11 -3.79
C LEU A 114 4.73 4.18 -4.87
N THR A 115 5.36 4.15 -6.04
CA THR A 115 5.02 3.25 -7.16
C THR A 115 6.12 2.23 -7.35
N SER A 116 5.98 1.36 -8.35
CA SER A 116 7.06 0.45 -8.78
C SER A 116 7.71 0.92 -10.09
N ASP A 117 7.46 2.17 -10.50
CA ASP A 117 8.16 2.74 -11.66
C ASP A 117 9.63 2.95 -11.30
N GLU A 118 10.52 2.53 -12.18
CA GLU A 118 11.95 2.71 -12.02
C GLU A 118 12.39 4.15 -12.28
N GLY A 119 13.34 4.64 -11.49
CA GLY A 119 14.05 5.89 -11.76
C GLY A 119 14.31 6.76 -10.55
N GLU A 120 14.96 7.89 -10.80
CA GLU A 120 15.32 8.85 -9.78
C GLU A 120 14.13 9.73 -9.38
N ASN A 121 14.12 10.11 -8.10
CA ASN A 121 13.15 11.05 -7.55
C ASN A 121 13.83 12.40 -7.29
N THR A 122 13.12 13.48 -7.60
CA THR A 122 13.52 14.85 -7.25
C THR A 122 12.54 15.40 -6.23
N ILE A 123 12.99 15.56 -4.99
CA ILE A 123 12.18 16.14 -3.91
C ILE A 123 12.49 17.62 -3.80
N VAL A 124 11.45 18.45 -3.86
CA VAL A 124 11.57 19.91 -3.81
C VAL A 124 11.01 20.40 -2.48
N LYS A 125 11.84 21.14 -1.73
CA LYS A 125 11.45 21.71 -0.45
C LYS A 125 10.21 22.60 -0.62
N ASN A 126 9.21 22.42 0.25
CA ASN A 126 7.93 23.12 0.24
C ASN A 126 7.03 22.86 -1.00
N LEU A 127 7.27 21.78 -1.76
CA LEU A 127 6.41 21.33 -2.86
C LEU A 127 5.87 19.92 -2.57
N PRO A 128 4.69 19.79 -1.91
CA PRO A 128 4.12 18.48 -1.55
C PRO A 128 3.92 17.52 -2.73
N GLU A 129 3.67 18.05 -3.92
CA GLU A 129 3.47 17.29 -5.16
C GLU A 129 4.72 16.51 -5.56
N SER A 130 5.91 16.96 -5.13
CA SER A 130 7.17 16.22 -5.34
C SER A 130 7.27 14.93 -4.53
N LEU A 131 6.32 14.67 -3.63
CA LEU A 131 6.21 13.43 -2.84
C LEU A 131 5.19 12.44 -3.40
N LYS A 132 4.59 12.75 -4.55
CA LYS A 132 3.58 11.92 -5.21
C LYS A 132 4.21 11.05 -6.29
N LYS A 133 3.77 9.80 -6.36
CA LYS A 133 4.22 8.77 -7.30
C LYS A 133 5.73 8.65 -7.34
N LEU A 134 6.35 8.60 -6.16
CA LEU A 134 7.77 8.38 -6.04
C LEU A 134 8.13 7.01 -6.61
N ARG A 135 9.13 7.03 -7.47
CA ARG A 135 9.71 5.88 -8.16
C ARG A 135 10.50 5.02 -7.18
N ARG A 136 10.55 3.71 -7.43
CA ARG A 136 11.34 2.78 -6.65
C ARG A 136 12.10 1.86 -7.58
N VAL A 137 13.28 1.44 -7.14
CA VAL A 137 14.00 0.37 -7.80
C VAL A 137 13.52 -0.96 -7.24
N ASN A 138 12.95 -1.79 -8.10
CA ASN A 138 12.50 -3.13 -7.75
C ASN A 138 13.69 -4.07 -7.74
N ILE A 139 13.75 -4.90 -6.69
CA ILE A 139 14.81 -5.87 -6.49
C ILE A 139 14.17 -7.25 -6.47
N ASP A 140 14.64 -8.12 -7.35
CA ASP A 140 14.32 -9.54 -7.38
C ASP A 140 15.62 -10.37 -7.40
N GLU A 141 15.50 -11.69 -7.43
CA GLU A 141 16.64 -12.61 -7.46
C GLU A 141 17.49 -12.52 -8.74
N ASN A 142 17.01 -11.87 -9.79
CA ASN A 142 17.68 -11.73 -11.09
C ASN A 142 18.31 -10.34 -11.29
N ARG A 143 18.04 -9.37 -10.39
CA ARG A 143 18.53 -8.00 -10.49
C ARG A 143 20.05 -7.94 -10.25
N ASN A 144 20.79 -7.46 -11.24
CA ASN A 144 22.21 -7.19 -11.09
C ASN A 144 22.43 -5.92 -10.24
N LEU A 145 23.01 -6.09 -9.05
CA LEU A 145 23.25 -4.98 -8.12
C LEU A 145 24.31 -3.99 -8.63
N GLU A 146 25.18 -4.40 -9.56
CA GLU A 146 26.17 -3.48 -10.15
C GLU A 146 25.54 -2.40 -11.02
N GLU A 147 24.31 -2.61 -11.49
CA GLU A 147 23.53 -1.65 -12.28
C GLU A 147 22.84 -0.58 -11.43
N LEU A 148 22.87 -0.72 -10.09
CA LEU A 148 22.24 0.20 -9.13
C LEU A 148 23.16 1.37 -8.70
N LYS A 149 24.21 1.65 -9.46
CA LYS A 149 25.25 2.64 -9.13
C LYS A 149 24.85 4.06 -9.51
#